data_AF-A0A2G8KAB2-F1
#
_entry.id   AF-A0A2G8KAB2-F1
#
_cell.length_a   1.000
_cell.length_b   1.000
_cell.length_c   1.000
_cell.angle_alpha   90.00
_cell.angle_beta   90.00
_cell.angle_gamma   90.00
#
_symmetry.space_group_name_H-M   'P 1'
#
loop_
_entity.id
_entity.type
_entity.pdbx_description
1 polymer ?
#
loop_
_entity_poly.entity_id
_entity_poly.type
_entity_poly.pdbx_seq_one_letter_code
_entity_poly.pdbx_strand_id
1 'polypeptide(L)'
;MRLLREFLLAGGSKIHTMCRSDWDLRKAPLVPRAAVCRVVTWFGGGPVVNHLSLNPCGICQAEILQLTRRRDEELNKFVELHEAFTSNNSRGDDIYYISLAWFNQWEAFVKAKEQDPPGPIDNKPIAIIKDGHAFNRPVGGSAQISEDTWKYFSIYDGGPEIILHASRPALPDTLETEDEEEEDEEEQAEETIAEK
;
A
#
# COMPACT_ATOMS: atom_id res chain seq x y z
N MET A 1 -5.40 8.12 10.16
CA MET A 1 -5.97 6.97 10.90
C MET A 1 -7.44 6.64 10.59
N ARG A 2 -8.38 7.59 10.41
CA ARG A 2 -9.82 7.24 10.20
C ARG A 2 -10.10 6.36 8.96
N LEU A 3 -9.53 6.69 7.80
CA LEU A 3 -9.82 5.98 6.55
C LEU A 3 -9.19 4.58 6.45
N LEU A 4 -7.95 4.40 6.93
CA LEU A 4 -7.30 3.08 7.03
C LEU A 4 -8.01 2.17 8.05
N ARG A 5 -8.53 2.75 9.14
CA ARG A 5 -9.31 2.01 10.13
C ARG A 5 -10.68 1.61 9.57
N GLU A 6 -11.33 2.46 8.79
CA GLU A 6 -12.56 2.11 8.05
C GLU A 6 -12.31 1.00 7.01
N PHE A 7 -11.16 1.02 6.32
CA PHE A 7 -10.75 -0.02 5.39
C PHE A 7 -10.64 -1.41 6.05
N LEU A 8 -10.11 -1.49 7.28
CA LEU A 8 -9.96 -2.74 8.04
C LEU A 8 -11.24 -3.17 8.77
N LEU A 9 -12.05 -2.22 9.24
CA LEU A 9 -13.32 -2.50 9.92
C LEU A 9 -14.40 -2.97 8.94
N ALA A 10 -14.31 -2.59 7.67
CA ALA A 10 -15.09 -3.19 6.58
C ALA A 10 -14.48 -4.57 6.22
N GLY A 11 -14.55 -5.49 7.18
CA GLY A 11 -13.97 -6.83 7.10
C GLY A 11 -14.21 -7.48 5.74
N GLY A 12 -13.15 -8.14 5.25
CA GLY A 12 -13.03 -8.84 3.97
C GLY A 12 -14.37 -9.26 3.38
N SER A 13 -14.97 -8.34 2.63
CA SER A 13 -16.15 -8.66 1.86
C SER A 13 -15.69 -9.63 0.79
N LYS A 14 -16.28 -10.84 0.83
CA LYS A 14 -16.18 -11.87 -0.20
C LYS A 14 -15.98 -11.18 -1.55
N ILE A 15 -14.81 -11.36 -2.14
CA ILE A 15 -14.45 -10.94 -3.50
C ILE A 15 -15.58 -11.36 -4.43
N HIS A 16 -16.50 -10.43 -4.68
CA HIS A 16 -17.59 -10.65 -5.59
C HIS A 16 -16.96 -10.46 -6.96
N THR A 17 -16.67 -11.57 -7.63
CA THR A 17 -16.26 -11.58 -9.03
C THR A 17 -17.35 -10.84 -9.82
N MET A 18 -17.17 -9.54 -10.07
CA MET A 18 -18.05 -8.80 -10.98
C MET A 18 -17.73 -9.28 -12.40
N CYS A 19 -18.39 -10.36 -12.78
CA CYS A 19 -18.42 -10.83 -14.16
C CYS A 19 -19.28 -9.88 -14.98
N ARG A 20 -18.65 -8.96 -15.74
CA ARG A 20 -19.16 -8.40 -17.02
C ARG A 20 -20.66 -8.01 -17.07
N SER A 21 -21.25 -7.52 -15.99
CA SER A 21 -22.70 -7.26 -15.91
C SER A 21 -23.12 -5.81 -16.17
N ASP A 22 -22.19 -4.91 -16.52
CA ASP A 22 -22.52 -3.53 -16.91
C ASP A 22 -22.85 -3.35 -18.41
N TRP A 23 -23.14 -4.43 -19.14
CA TRP A 23 -24.07 -4.30 -20.26
C TRP A 23 -25.46 -4.11 -19.69
N ASP A 24 -25.84 -2.85 -19.46
CA ASP A 24 -27.19 -2.47 -19.07
C ASP A 24 -28.16 -2.75 -20.23
N LEU A 25 -28.58 -4.02 -20.33
CA LEU A 25 -29.63 -4.46 -21.26
C LEU A 25 -30.95 -3.71 -21.04
N ARG A 26 -31.11 -2.96 -19.93
CA ARG A 26 -32.28 -2.11 -19.68
C ARG A 26 -32.25 -0.78 -20.45
N LYS A 27 -31.12 -0.41 -21.06
CA LYS A 27 -31.00 0.77 -21.93
C LYS A 27 -31.03 0.45 -23.42
N ALA A 28 -31.07 -0.84 -23.80
CA ALA A 28 -31.25 -1.20 -25.19
C ALA A 28 -32.66 -0.80 -25.63
N PRO A 29 -32.83 0.00 -26.71
CA PRO A 29 -34.15 0.32 -27.23
C PRO A 29 -34.87 -0.99 -27.55
N LEU A 30 -36.12 -1.13 -27.09
CA LEU A 30 -36.96 -2.28 -27.41
C LEU A 30 -37.17 -2.33 -28.92
N VAL A 31 -36.34 -3.10 -29.62
CA VAL A 31 -36.50 -3.32 -31.05
C VAL A 31 -37.76 -4.17 -31.24
N PRO A 32 -38.73 -3.74 -32.05
CA PRO A 32 -39.93 -4.52 -32.30
C PRO A 32 -39.58 -5.94 -32.75
N ARG A 33 -40.20 -6.94 -32.12
CA ARG A 33 -39.92 -8.36 -32.34
C ARG A 33 -40.01 -8.78 -33.81
N ALA A 34 -40.90 -8.15 -34.59
CA ALA A 34 -41.03 -8.36 -36.03
C ALA A 34 -39.81 -7.87 -36.86
N ALA A 35 -39.12 -6.82 -36.40
CA ALA A 35 -37.90 -6.35 -37.05
C ALA A 35 -36.73 -7.30 -36.76
N VAL A 36 -36.60 -7.77 -35.50
CA VAL A 36 -35.60 -8.78 -35.12
C VAL A 36 -35.82 -10.08 -35.91
N CYS A 37 -37.05 -10.57 -35.99
CA CYS A 37 -37.35 -11.78 -36.75
C CYS A 37 -37.00 -11.66 -38.24
N ARG A 38 -37.26 -10.52 -38.88
CA ARG A 38 -36.84 -10.31 -40.29
C ARG A 38 -35.33 -10.36 -40.48
N VAL A 39 -34.57 -9.71 -39.60
CA VAL A 39 -33.10 -9.71 -39.72
C VAL A 39 -32.58 -11.14 -39.52
N VAL A 40 -33.09 -11.86 -38.52
CA VAL A 40 -32.71 -13.25 -38.25
C VAL A 40 -33.10 -14.20 -39.39
N THR A 41 -34.26 -14.01 -40.04
CA THR A 41 -34.68 -14.88 -41.14
C THR A 41 -33.94 -14.61 -42.45
N TRP A 42 -33.54 -13.37 -42.70
CA TRP A 42 -32.84 -13.01 -43.94
C TRP A 42 -31.34 -13.21 -43.88
N PHE A 43 -30.73 -13.01 -42.70
CA PHE A 43 -29.28 -13.05 -42.53
C PHE A 43 -28.80 -14.25 -41.68
N GLY A 44 -29.73 -15.05 -41.14
CA GLY A 44 -29.43 -16.02 -40.10
C GLY A 44 -29.23 -15.34 -38.75
N GLY A 45 -29.57 -16.05 -37.67
CA GLY A 45 -29.25 -15.63 -36.30
C GLY A 45 -28.61 -16.80 -35.56
N GLY A 46 -27.49 -16.54 -34.89
CA GLY A 46 -26.90 -17.49 -33.95
C GLY A 46 -27.84 -17.75 -32.77
N PRO A 47 -27.61 -18.83 -32.00
CA PRO A 47 -28.40 -19.13 -30.81
C PRO A 47 -28.46 -17.92 -29.88
N VAL A 48 -29.60 -17.72 -29.21
CA VAL A 48 -29.76 -16.64 -28.23
C VAL A 48 -28.70 -16.80 -27.16
N VAL A 49 -27.75 -15.88 -27.17
CA VAL A 49 -26.65 -15.91 -26.23
C VAL A 49 -27.09 -15.20 -24.95
N ASN A 50 -27.29 -15.98 -23.88
CA ASN A 50 -27.51 -15.46 -22.53
C ASN A 50 -26.21 -15.51 -21.71
N HIS A 51 -26.18 -14.83 -20.56
CA HIS A 51 -25.01 -14.77 -19.66
C HIS A 51 -24.56 -16.17 -19.16
N LEU A 52 -25.46 -17.17 -19.14
CA LEU A 52 -25.13 -18.57 -18.83
C LEU A 52 -24.47 -19.33 -19.99
N SER A 53 -24.73 -18.90 -21.23
CA SER A 53 -24.18 -19.51 -22.44
C SER A 53 -22.85 -18.89 -22.90
N LEU A 54 -22.47 -17.75 -22.31
CA LEU A 54 -21.16 -17.12 -22.47
C LEU A 54 -20.26 -17.45 -21.27
N ASN A 55 -19.74 -18.68 -21.25
CA ASN A 55 -18.62 -18.97 -20.37
C ASN A 55 -17.32 -18.41 -20.96
N PRO A 56 -16.42 -17.84 -20.14
CA PRO A 56 -15.08 -17.48 -20.60
C PRO A 56 -14.39 -18.73 -21.15
N CYS A 57 -13.61 -18.56 -22.23
CA CYS A 57 -12.76 -19.64 -22.72
C CYS A 57 -11.69 -19.98 -21.66
N GLY A 58 -11.04 -21.14 -21.78
CA GLY A 58 -10.03 -21.57 -20.81
C GLY A 58 -8.91 -20.55 -20.57
N ILE A 59 -8.53 -19.78 -21.61
CA ILE A 59 -7.51 -18.72 -21.50
C ILE A 59 -8.04 -17.56 -20.65
N CYS A 60 -9.19 -16.99 -21.01
CA CYS A 60 -9.80 -15.90 -20.23
C CYS A 60 -10.09 -16.32 -18.79
N GLN A 61 -10.49 -17.59 -18.57
CA GLN A 61 -10.70 -18.11 -17.23
C GLN A 61 -9.39 -18.18 -16.43
N ALA A 62 -8.29 -18.62 -17.05
CA ALA A 62 -6.99 -18.64 -16.41
C ALA A 62 -6.50 -17.22 -16.07
N GLU A 63 -6.66 -16.26 -16.98
CA GLU A 63 -6.32 -14.85 -16.74
C GLU A 63 -7.12 -14.24 -15.59
N ILE A 64 -8.43 -14.51 -15.52
CA ILE A 64 -9.29 -14.09 -14.41
C ILE A 64 -8.79 -14.66 -13.08
N LEU A 65 -8.47 -15.97 -13.05
CA LEU A 65 -7.96 -16.61 -11.84
C LEU A 65 -6.60 -16.04 -11.41
N GLN A 66 -5.69 -15.77 -12.36
CA GLN A 66 -4.41 -15.15 -12.09
C GLN A 66 -4.56 -13.73 -11.52
N LEU A 67 -5.45 -12.92 -12.11
CA LEU A 67 -5.73 -11.56 -11.62
C LEU A 67 -6.36 -11.59 -10.22
N THR A 68 -7.31 -12.49 -9.97
CA THR A 68 -7.90 -12.64 -8.62
C THR A 68 -6.84 -13.04 -7.60
N ARG A 69 -6.00 -14.02 -7.93
CA ARG A 69 -4.91 -14.44 -7.05
C ARG A 69 -3.97 -13.28 -6.72
N ARG A 70 -3.57 -12.51 -7.73
CA ARG A 70 -2.73 -11.32 -7.53
C ARG A 70 -3.39 -10.32 -6.57
N ARG A 71 -4.67 -9.98 -6.79
CA ARG A 71 -5.41 -9.05 -5.91
C ARG A 71 -5.43 -9.53 -4.46
N ASP A 72 -5.68 -10.82 -4.25
CA ASP A 72 -5.70 -11.43 -2.92
C ASP A 72 -4.33 -11.38 -2.25
N GLU A 73 -3.26 -11.74 -2.97
CA GLU A 73 -1.88 -11.66 -2.48
C GLU A 73 -1.51 -10.22 -2.08
N GLU A 74 -1.85 -9.24 -2.92
CA GLU A 74 -1.55 -7.85 -2.64
C GLU A 74 -2.32 -7.28 -1.44
N LEU A 75 -3.62 -7.60 -1.34
CA LEU A 75 -4.44 -7.17 -0.22
C LEU A 75 -3.97 -7.81 1.09
N ASN A 76 -3.70 -9.11 1.09
CA ASN A 76 -3.24 -9.82 2.28
C ASN A 76 -1.90 -9.28 2.77
N LYS A 77 -0.98 -8.96 1.85
CA LYS A 77 0.31 -8.40 2.24
C LYS A 77 0.18 -7.02 2.86
N PHE A 78 -0.69 -6.18 2.29
CA PHE A 78 -0.98 -4.86 2.87
C PHE A 78 -1.57 -4.97 4.28
N VAL A 79 -2.53 -5.88 4.50
CA VAL A 79 -3.14 -6.09 5.83
C VAL A 79 -2.09 -6.53 6.84
N GLU A 80 -1.25 -7.51 6.50
CA GLU A 80 -0.16 -8.00 7.34
C GLU A 80 0.78 -6.86 7.79
N LEU A 81 1.24 -6.04 6.84
CA LEU A 81 2.16 -4.92 7.12
C LEU A 81 1.50 -3.84 7.97
N HIS A 82 0.22 -3.55 7.73
CA HIS A 82 -0.50 -2.54 8.49
C HIS A 82 -0.80 -2.98 9.93
N GLU A 83 -1.15 -4.26 10.12
CA GLU A 83 -1.34 -4.85 11.45
C GLU A 83 -0.04 -4.83 12.26
N ALA A 84 1.09 -5.20 11.63
CA ALA A 84 2.41 -5.12 12.23
C ALA A 84 2.74 -3.69 12.69
N PHE A 85 2.50 -2.70 11.83
CA PHE A 85 2.71 -1.28 12.14
C PHE A 85 1.83 -0.79 13.31
N THR A 86 0.55 -1.17 13.32
CA THR A 86 -0.39 -0.74 14.37
C THR A 86 -0.08 -1.40 15.72
N SER A 87 0.35 -2.66 15.70
CA SER A 87 0.60 -3.45 16.91
C SER A 87 1.90 -3.05 17.61
N ASN A 88 2.92 -2.65 16.85
CA ASN A 88 4.24 -2.33 17.40
C ASN A 88 4.32 -0.98 18.12
N ASN A 89 3.22 -0.22 18.23
CA ASN A 89 3.15 1.10 18.87
C ASN A 89 4.36 1.98 18.49
N SER A 90 4.49 2.22 17.18
CA SER A 90 5.62 2.81 16.44
C SER A 90 6.07 4.19 16.95
N ARG A 91 6.66 4.23 18.15
CA ARG A 91 7.36 5.39 18.70
C ARG A 91 8.80 5.36 18.21
N GLY A 92 9.01 5.79 16.96
CA GLY A 92 10.37 5.93 16.41
C GLY A 92 10.57 5.50 14.96
N ASP A 93 9.53 4.99 14.28
CA ASP A 93 9.63 4.55 12.88
C ASP A 93 9.36 5.71 11.91
N ASP A 94 10.02 5.69 10.76
CA ASP A 94 9.82 6.67 9.70
C ASP A 94 8.42 6.51 9.07
N ILE A 95 7.70 7.63 8.99
CA ILE A 95 6.32 7.66 8.47
C ILE A 95 6.34 8.18 7.04
N TYR A 96 5.77 7.41 6.13
CA TYR A 96 5.68 7.76 4.72
C TYR A 96 4.29 8.30 4.39
N TYR A 97 4.23 9.24 3.44
CA TYR A 97 2.97 9.76 2.93
C TYR A 97 2.72 9.31 1.49
N ILE A 98 1.49 8.87 1.24
CA ILE A 98 1.01 8.49 -0.09
C ILE A 98 -0.27 9.25 -0.43
N SER A 99 -0.45 9.62 -1.70
CA SER A 99 -1.66 10.32 -2.12
C SER A 99 -2.88 9.41 -2.00
N LEU A 100 -3.97 9.95 -1.47
CA LEU A 100 -5.21 9.18 -1.36
C LEU A 100 -5.81 8.88 -2.74
N ALA A 101 -5.52 9.71 -3.74
CA ALA A 101 -5.94 9.49 -5.12
C ALA A 101 -5.38 8.18 -5.68
N TRP A 102 -4.07 7.95 -5.55
CA TRP A 102 -3.44 6.71 -5.97
C TRP A 102 -3.90 5.53 -5.10
N PHE A 103 -3.95 5.72 -3.78
CA PHE A 103 -4.37 4.66 -2.87
C PHE A 103 -5.80 4.17 -3.15
N ASN A 104 -6.71 5.07 -3.53
CA ASN A 104 -8.08 4.71 -3.91
C ASN A 104 -8.13 3.89 -5.22
N GLN A 105 -7.23 4.15 -6.18
CA GLN A 105 -7.12 3.33 -7.40
C GLN A 105 -6.60 1.93 -7.07
N TRP A 106 -5.56 1.85 -6.23
CA TRP A 106 -5.06 0.57 -5.73
C TRP A 106 -6.16 -0.19 -4.97
N GLU A 107 -6.91 0.48 -4.09
CA GLU A 107 -8.06 -0.10 -3.39
C GLU A 107 -9.13 -0.61 -4.37
N ALA A 108 -9.45 0.15 -5.40
CA ALA A 108 -10.41 -0.25 -6.42
C ALA A 108 -9.94 -1.49 -7.19
N PHE A 109 -8.64 -1.58 -7.48
CA PHE A 109 -8.02 -2.74 -8.11
C PHE A 109 -8.10 -3.99 -7.22
N VAL A 110 -7.63 -3.93 -5.97
CA VAL A 110 -7.64 -5.11 -5.07
C VAL A 110 -9.06 -5.54 -4.66
N LYS A 111 -10.02 -4.61 -4.66
CA LYS A 111 -11.45 -4.91 -4.45
C LYS A 111 -12.20 -5.30 -5.73
N ALA A 112 -11.49 -5.51 -6.84
CA ALA A 112 -12.04 -5.89 -8.14
C ALA A 112 -13.14 -4.95 -8.68
N LYS A 113 -13.12 -3.67 -8.27
CA LYS A 113 -13.96 -2.61 -8.83
C LYS A 113 -13.40 -2.13 -10.17
N GLU A 114 -12.07 -2.10 -10.28
CA GLU A 114 -11.34 -1.80 -11.51
C GLU A 114 -10.46 -2.98 -11.92
N GLN A 115 -10.32 -3.20 -13.22
CA GLN A 115 -9.50 -4.30 -13.74
C GLN A 115 -8.04 -3.92 -13.85
N ASP A 116 -7.77 -2.68 -14.24
CA ASP A 116 -6.43 -2.20 -14.45
C ASP A 116 -5.72 -1.98 -13.11
N PRO A 117 -4.46 -2.42 -12.98
CA PRO A 117 -3.67 -2.11 -11.79
C PRO A 117 -3.47 -0.59 -11.69
N PRO A 118 -3.25 -0.05 -10.49
CA PRO A 118 -2.89 1.35 -10.35
C PRO A 118 -1.62 1.62 -11.15
N GLY A 119 -1.55 2.81 -11.76
CA GLY A 119 -0.34 3.27 -12.43
C GLY A 119 0.80 3.56 -11.44
N PRO A 120 1.88 4.23 -11.88
CA PRO A 120 2.94 4.66 -10.98
C PRO A 120 2.41 5.56 -9.86
N ILE A 121 3.01 5.46 -8.68
CA ILE A 121 2.65 6.28 -7.52
C ILE A 121 2.84 7.75 -7.87
N ASP A 122 1.73 8.50 -7.81
CA ASP A 122 1.73 9.95 -8.01
C ASP A 122 1.45 10.70 -6.71
N ASN A 123 2.53 11.20 -6.09
CA ASN A 123 2.47 12.01 -4.88
C ASN A 123 2.52 13.51 -5.18
N LYS A 124 2.58 13.94 -6.45
CA LYS A 124 2.62 15.38 -6.81
C LYS A 124 1.48 16.21 -6.21
N PRO A 125 0.23 15.71 -6.12
CA PRO A 125 -0.87 16.48 -5.53
C PRO A 125 -0.66 16.80 -4.05
N ILE A 126 0.05 15.92 -3.34
CA ILE A 126 0.35 16.05 -1.91
C ILE A 126 1.77 16.56 -1.65
N ALA A 127 2.58 16.79 -2.69
CA ALA A 127 3.95 17.26 -2.52
C ALA A 127 4.03 18.80 -2.44
N ILE A 128 4.86 19.27 -1.52
CA ILE A 128 5.40 20.64 -1.49
C ILE A 128 6.91 20.48 -1.58
N ILE A 129 7.49 20.87 -2.71
CA ILE A 129 8.94 20.83 -2.88
C ILE A 129 9.50 22.17 -2.38
N LYS A 130 10.38 22.11 -1.38
CA LYS A 130 11.17 23.24 -0.89
C LYS A 130 12.62 22.80 -0.79
N ASP A 131 13.53 23.56 -1.42
CA ASP A 131 14.97 23.32 -1.34
C ASP A 131 15.39 21.87 -1.67
N GLY A 132 14.74 21.27 -2.68
CA GLY A 132 14.99 19.89 -3.11
C GLY A 132 14.32 18.80 -2.26
N HIS A 133 13.68 19.16 -1.15
CA HIS A 133 13.00 18.22 -0.25
C HIS A 133 11.48 18.27 -0.45
N ALA A 134 10.85 17.09 -0.47
CA ALA A 134 9.40 16.97 -0.62
C ALA A 134 8.72 16.84 0.75
N PHE A 135 7.78 17.75 1.03
CA PHE A 135 6.98 17.76 2.24
C PHE A 135 5.51 17.47 1.93
N ASN A 136 4.77 16.94 2.89
CA ASN A 136 3.34 16.71 2.74
C ASN A 136 2.57 18.04 2.72
N ARG A 137 1.69 18.21 1.73
CA ARG A 137 0.63 19.21 1.63
C ARG A 137 -0.62 18.68 2.34
N PRO A 138 -0.99 19.22 3.52
CA PRO A 138 -2.13 18.72 4.31
C PRO A 138 -3.48 18.78 3.57
N VAL A 139 -3.58 19.62 2.55
CA VAL A 139 -4.83 19.92 1.82
C VAL A 139 -5.17 18.86 0.76
N GLY A 140 -4.19 18.06 0.30
CA GLY A 140 -4.34 17.17 -0.85
C GLY A 140 -4.90 15.77 -0.56
N GLY A 141 -5.24 15.48 0.70
CA GLY A 141 -5.64 14.13 1.11
C GLY A 141 -4.49 13.13 1.01
N SER A 142 -3.73 12.99 2.10
CA SER A 142 -2.61 12.05 2.20
C SER A 142 -2.92 10.93 3.20
N ALA A 143 -2.54 9.69 2.90
CA ALA A 143 -2.49 8.60 3.86
C ALA A 143 -1.08 8.46 4.45
N GLN A 144 -1.00 8.03 5.70
CA GLN A 144 0.26 7.69 6.39
C GLN A 144 0.44 6.18 6.37
N ILE A 145 1.63 5.73 6.00
CA ILE A 145 1.99 4.31 5.94
C ILE A 145 3.38 4.09 6.55
N SER A 146 3.69 2.83 6.91
CA SER A 146 5.01 2.45 7.39
C SER A 146 6.03 2.34 6.25
N GLU A 147 7.32 2.36 6.60
CA GLU A 147 8.43 2.08 5.68
C GLU A 147 8.22 0.76 4.91
N ASP A 148 7.87 -0.31 5.60
CA ASP A 148 7.67 -1.62 4.98
C ASP A 148 6.54 -1.59 3.95
N THR A 149 5.46 -0.85 4.24
CA THR A 149 4.33 -0.70 3.32
C THR A 149 4.73 0.13 2.11
N TRP A 150 5.51 1.19 2.30
CA TRP A 150 6.05 2.00 1.21
C TRP A 150 6.98 1.19 0.31
N LYS A 151 7.92 0.45 0.90
CA LYS A 151 8.81 -0.48 0.20
C LYS A 151 8.04 -1.57 -0.55
N TYR A 152 6.91 -2.02 -0.01
CA TYR A 152 6.05 -2.94 -0.72
C TYR A 152 5.39 -2.28 -1.95
N PHE A 153 4.87 -1.06 -1.81
CA PHE A 153 4.27 -0.33 -2.94
C PHE A 153 5.27 0.12 -4.00
N SER A 154 6.57 0.11 -3.72
CA SER A 154 7.59 0.45 -4.72
C SER A 154 7.59 -0.49 -5.94
N ILE A 155 6.88 -1.63 -5.89
CA ILE A 155 6.62 -2.48 -7.06
C ILE A 155 5.89 -1.75 -8.19
N TYR A 156 5.17 -0.67 -7.87
CA TYR A 156 4.43 0.15 -8.82
C TYR A 156 5.25 1.29 -9.43
N ASP A 157 6.47 1.54 -8.91
CA ASP A 157 7.32 2.68 -9.27
C ASP A 157 6.61 4.05 -9.01
N GLY A 158 7.30 5.17 -9.23
CA GLY A 158 6.71 6.52 -9.17
C GLY A 158 7.51 7.54 -8.34
N GLY A 159 6.84 8.61 -7.91
CA GLY A 159 7.47 9.64 -7.07
C GLY A 159 6.55 10.83 -6.75
N PRO A 160 7.03 11.87 -6.04
CA PRO A 160 8.17 11.88 -5.11
C PRO A 160 7.86 11.16 -3.80
N GLU A 161 8.91 10.63 -3.17
CA GLU A 161 8.84 10.09 -1.81
C GLU A 161 8.72 11.23 -0.79
N ILE A 162 7.80 11.10 0.16
CA ILE A 162 7.54 12.11 1.19
C ILE A 162 7.65 11.41 2.55
N ILE A 163 8.76 11.66 3.25
CA ILE A 163 9.11 11.00 4.51
C ILE A 163 8.99 12.01 5.66
N LEU A 164 8.40 11.58 6.76
CA LEU A 164 8.53 12.23 8.05
C LEU A 164 9.38 11.33 8.94
N HIS A 165 10.65 11.71 9.09
CA HIS A 165 11.55 11.02 10.01
C HIS A 165 11.04 11.19 11.43
N ALA A 166 10.86 10.08 12.14
CA ALA A 166 10.61 10.16 13.57
C ALA A 166 11.88 10.71 14.23
N SER A 167 11.75 11.73 15.07
CA SER A 167 12.86 12.21 15.88
C SER A 167 13.29 11.09 16.81
N ARG A 168 14.31 10.34 16.41
CA ARG A 168 14.99 9.34 17.24
C ARG A 168 15.48 10.11 18.48
N PRO A 169 15.15 9.71 19.72
CA PRO A 169 15.79 10.30 20.88
C PRO A 169 17.29 10.10 20.68
N ALA A 170 18.05 11.19 20.66
CA ALA A 170 19.50 11.13 20.62
C ALA A 170 19.94 10.17 21.72
N LEU A 171 20.56 9.05 21.35
CA LEU A 171 21.36 8.33 22.33
C LEU A 171 22.38 9.36 22.83
N PRO A 172 22.57 9.51 24.16
CA PRO A 172 23.70 10.27 24.64
C PRO A 172 24.95 9.63 24.05
N ASP A 173 25.69 10.45 23.29
CA ASP A 173 27.02 10.17 22.81
C ASP A 173 27.84 9.66 24.00
N THR A 174 28.12 8.36 24.05
CA THR A 174 29.18 7.86 24.93
C THR A 174 30.47 8.34 24.32
N LEU A 175 30.82 9.59 24.65
CA LEU A 175 32.16 10.11 24.49
C LEU A 175 33.10 9.10 25.14
N GLU A 176 33.96 8.55 24.29
CA GLU A 176 35.19 7.86 24.64
C GLU A 176 35.94 8.78 25.62
N THR A 177 35.86 8.49 26.92
CA THR A 177 36.81 9.03 27.88
C THR A 177 37.99 8.08 27.86
N GLU A 178 39.04 8.56 27.19
CA GLU A 178 40.39 7.99 27.19
C GLU A 178 40.83 7.72 28.64
N ASP A 179 41.22 6.47 28.88
CA ASP A 179 41.87 6.01 30.11
C ASP A 179 43.28 6.60 30.20
N GLU A 180 43.48 7.67 30.95
CA GLU A 180 44.80 8.10 31.45
C GLU A 180 44.67 8.74 32.84
N GLU A 181 44.77 7.94 33.90
CA GLU A 181 45.12 8.43 35.25
C GLU A 181 46.15 7.48 35.91
N GLU A 182 47.41 7.85 35.71
CA GLU A 182 48.55 7.88 36.64
C GLU A 182 48.64 6.80 37.75
N GLU A 183 49.49 5.80 37.50
CA GLU A 183 50.30 5.15 38.54
C GLU A 183 51.36 6.15 39.02
N ASP A 184 51.39 6.46 40.32
CA ASP A 184 52.60 6.77 41.10
C ASP A 184 52.19 7.22 42.52
N GLU A 185 52.56 6.42 43.54
CA GLU A 185 52.85 6.79 44.95
C GLU A 185 52.54 5.63 45.92
N GLU A 186 53.24 4.50 45.77
CA GLU A 186 53.45 3.52 46.85
C GLU A 186 54.95 3.18 46.96
N GLU A 187 55.79 4.14 47.36
CA GLU A 187 57.07 3.81 48.01
C GLU A 187 57.68 5.05 48.69
N GLN A 188 57.54 5.15 50.02
CA GLN A 188 58.54 5.70 50.98
C GLN A 188 57.89 6.06 52.34
N ALA A 189 57.80 5.09 53.26
CA ALA A 189 57.86 5.36 54.71
C ALA A 189 58.10 4.06 55.54
N GLU A 190 59.05 3.23 55.15
CA GLU A 190 59.94 2.56 56.10
C GLU A 190 61.32 3.15 55.74
N GLU A 191 62.13 3.77 56.59
CA GLU A 191 62.54 3.39 57.93
C GLU A 191 63.41 4.55 58.46
N THR A 192 62.99 5.22 59.54
CA THR A 192 63.93 5.93 60.42
C THR A 192 63.83 5.32 61.81
N ILE A 193 64.57 4.22 61.97
CA ILE A 193 65.60 4.03 63.01
C ILE A 193 65.21 4.45 64.43
N ALA A 194 64.96 3.40 65.23
CA ALA A 194 65.58 3.07 66.52
C ALA A 194 66.15 4.15 67.46
N GLU A 195 66.00 3.84 68.76
CA GLU A 195 66.65 4.42 69.96
C GLU A 195 66.07 5.73 70.52
N LYS A 196 65.16 5.63 71.50
CA LYS A 196 65.51 5.63 72.93
C LYS A 196 64.29 5.60 73.84
#